data_AF-A0A2D9A6I7-F1
#
_entry.id   AF-A0A2D9A6I7-F1
#
_cell.length_a   1.000
_cell.length_b   1.000
_cell.length_c   1.000
_cell.angle_alpha   90.00
_cell.angle_beta   90.00
_cell.angle_gamma   90.00
#
_symmetry.space_group_name_H-M   'P 1'
#
loop_
_entity.id
_entity.type
_entity.pdbx_description
1 polymer ?
#
loop_
_entity_poly.entity_id
_entity_poly.type
_entity_poly.pdbx_seq_one_letter_code
_entity_poly.pdbx_strand_id
1 'polypeptide(L)'
;PGNVRELENALERAVVVAADSEISVDHLPDVVRATDAQPLVTNEPPPNPSMEVIERAYIEFVLTSEGGNESKAAEVLGIDPSTRYRKLNRYGIEV
;
A
#
# COMPACT_ATOMS: atom_id res chain seq x y z
N PRO A 1 -5.48 -28.40 -5.60
CA PRO A 1 -4.94 -27.79 -6.82
C PRO A 1 -4.70 -26.29 -6.61
N GLY A 2 -3.70 -25.72 -7.26
CA GLY A 2 -3.50 -24.27 -7.25
C GLY A 2 -2.33 -23.80 -6.40
N ASN A 3 -1.64 -22.78 -6.90
CA ASN A 3 -0.44 -22.09 -6.40
C ASN A 3 0.88 -22.61 -6.98
N VAL A 4 1.55 -23.62 -6.39
CA VAL A 4 2.93 -23.96 -6.81
C VAL A 4 3.00 -24.57 -8.21
N ARG A 5 2.12 -25.53 -8.52
CA ARG A 5 2.09 -26.18 -9.85
C ARG A 5 1.71 -25.23 -10.97
N GLU A 6 0.91 -24.21 -10.67
CA GLU A 6 0.51 -23.21 -11.67
C GLU A 6 1.64 -22.21 -11.93
N LEU A 7 2.38 -21.82 -10.88
CA LEU A 7 3.58 -21.01 -11.00
C LEU A 7 4.68 -21.72 -11.79
N GLU A 8 4.92 -23.00 -11.50
CA GLU A 8 5.88 -23.85 -12.22
C GLU A 8 5.55 -23.89 -13.72
N ASN A 9 4.31 -24.23 -14.08
CA ASN A 9 3.84 -24.24 -15.47
C ASN A 9 3.91 -22.86 -16.14
N ALA A 10 3.77 -21.77 -15.38
CA ALA A 10 3.87 -20.41 -15.93
C ALA A 10 5.33 -20.03 -16.22
N LEU A 11 6.25 -20.37 -15.31
CA LEU A 11 7.69 -20.14 -15.47
C LEU A 11 8.28 -21.02 -16.58
N GLU A 12 7.90 -22.30 -16.66
CA GLU A 12 8.33 -23.20 -17.74
C GLU A 12 7.99 -22.61 -19.11
N ARG A 13 6.74 -22.15 -19.28
CA ARG A 13 6.32 -21.51 -20.53
C ARG A 13 7.09 -20.21 -20.81
N ALA A 14 7.34 -19.41 -19.78
CA ALA A 14 8.08 -18.17 -19.93
C ALA A 14 9.54 -18.41 -20.33
N VAL A 15 10.19 -19.46 -19.80
CA VAL A 15 11.54 -19.87 -20.18
C VAL A 15 11.58 -20.38 -21.62
N VAL A 16 10.56 -21.12 -22.07
CA VAL A 16 10.48 -21.62 -23.46
C VAL A 16 10.34 -20.49 -24.48
N VAL A 17 9.64 -19.41 -24.10
CA VAL A 17 9.38 -18.25 -24.98
C VAL A 17 10.52 -17.23 -24.93
N ALA A 18 11.21 -17.10 -23.78
CA ALA A 18 12.34 -16.19 -23.64
C ALA A 18 13.50 -16.65 -24.55
N ALA A 19 13.88 -15.80 -25.50
CA ALA A 19 15.02 -16.05 -26.38
C ALA A 19 16.37 -15.73 -25.71
N ASP A 20 16.33 -14.88 -24.68
CA ASP A 20 17.49 -14.36 -23.97
C ASP A 20 17.57 -14.90 -22.53
N SER A 21 18.64 -14.55 -21.82
CA SER A 21 18.86 -14.97 -20.43
C SER A 21 17.92 -14.32 -19.41
N GLU A 22 17.02 -13.43 -19.85
CA GLU A 22 16.07 -12.71 -19.00
C GLU A 22 14.62 -12.93 -19.47
N ILE A 23 13.74 -13.18 -18.50
CA ILE A 23 12.30 -13.30 -18.72
C ILE A 23 11.67 -11.91 -18.55
N SER A 24 11.17 -11.32 -19.64
CA SER A 24 10.39 -10.09 -19.60
C SER A 24 8.90 -10.40 -19.33
N VAL A 25 8.13 -9.35 -19.00
CA VAL A 25 6.67 -9.46 -18.78
C VAL A 25 5.96 -10.03 -20.02
N ASP A 26 6.47 -9.74 -21.21
CA ASP A 26 5.94 -10.22 -22.49
C ASP A 26 6.17 -11.72 -22.74
N HIS A 27 6.94 -12.39 -21.90
CA HIS A 27 7.17 -13.84 -21.95
C HIS A 27 6.23 -14.61 -21.01
N LEU A 28 5.57 -13.95 -20.04
CA LEU A 28 4.69 -14.61 -19.07
C LEU A 28 3.34 -15.03 -19.71
N PRO A 29 2.64 -16.06 -19.24
CA PRO A 29 1.30 -16.37 -19.77
C PRO A 29 0.27 -15.27 -19.51
N ASP A 30 -0.75 -15.15 -20.36
CA ASP A 30 -1.80 -14.13 -20.23
C ASP A 30 -2.52 -14.16 -18.88
N VAL A 31 -2.69 -15.33 -18.26
CA VAL A 31 -3.28 -15.45 -16.91
C VAL A 31 -2.48 -14.71 -15.83
N VAL A 32 -1.16 -14.61 -16.01
CA VAL A 32 -0.27 -13.86 -15.11
C VAL A 32 -0.30 -12.37 -15.46
N ARG A 33 -0.37 -12.02 -16.75
CA ARG A 33 -0.43 -10.62 -17.22
C ARG A 33 -1.79 -9.95 -16.98
N ALA A 34 -2.86 -10.72 -17.08
CA ALA A 34 -4.26 -10.29 -16.98
C ALA A 34 -4.79 -10.34 -15.54
N THR A 35 -3.94 -10.70 -14.57
CA THR A 35 -4.23 -10.32 -13.19
C THR A 35 -4.18 -8.79 -13.17
N ASP A 36 -5.36 -8.17 -13.17
CA ASP A 36 -5.58 -6.86 -12.55
C ASP A 36 -5.11 -7.01 -11.11
N ALA A 37 -3.80 -6.88 -10.92
CA ALA A 37 -3.20 -6.79 -9.62
C ALA A 37 -3.72 -5.46 -9.10
N GLN A 38 -4.87 -5.48 -8.43
CA GLN A 38 -5.09 -4.52 -7.37
C GLN A 38 -3.90 -4.74 -6.45
N PRO A 39 -2.96 -3.79 -6.39
CA PRO A 39 -1.82 -3.94 -5.52
C PRO A 39 -2.36 -4.22 -4.12
N LEU A 40 -1.88 -5.29 -3.48
CA LEU A 40 -2.24 -5.58 -2.08
C LEU A 40 -2.00 -4.36 -1.17
N VAL A 41 -1.14 -3.44 -1.61
CA VAL A 41 -0.99 -2.08 -1.07
C VAL A 41 -0.81 -1.12 -2.25
N THR A 42 -1.84 -0.33 -2.58
CA THR A 42 -1.69 0.87 -3.43
C THR A 42 -1.25 2.03 -2.55
N ASN A 43 -0.26 2.81 -2.99
CA ASN A 43 0.01 4.13 -2.38
C ASN A 43 -1.10 5.14 -2.69
N GLU A 44 -1.99 4.83 -3.65
CA GLU A 44 -3.18 5.62 -3.91
C GLU A 44 -4.29 5.24 -2.93
N PRO A 45 -4.99 6.24 -2.36
CA PRO A 45 -6.17 5.98 -1.56
C PRO A 45 -7.20 5.20 -2.37
N PRO A 46 -7.96 4.27 -1.76
CA PRO A 46 -9.00 3.54 -2.46
C PRO A 46 -10.03 4.52 -3.05
N PRO A 47 -10.65 4.20 -4.20
CA PRO A 47 -11.74 5.01 -4.73
C PRO A 47 -12.87 5.08 -3.70
N ASN A 48 -13.16 6.29 -3.21
CA ASN A 48 -14.02 6.58 -2.05
C ASN A 48 -13.44 6.05 -0.72
N PRO A 49 -12.37 6.68 -0.19
CA PRO A 49 -11.78 6.24 1.06
C PRO A 49 -12.75 6.47 2.23
N SER A 50 -12.68 5.57 3.22
CA SER A 50 -13.43 5.75 4.45
C SER A 50 -12.95 7.00 5.20
N MET A 51 -13.81 7.55 6.05
CA MET A 51 -13.43 8.68 6.92
C MET A 51 -12.19 8.36 7.76
N GLU A 52 -12.01 7.10 8.16
CA GLU A 52 -10.85 6.67 8.93
C GLU A 52 -9.54 6.73 8.11
N VAL A 53 -9.59 6.37 6.83
CA VAL A 53 -8.42 6.46 5.93
C VAL A 53 -8.05 7.92 5.69
N ILE A 54 -9.04 8.78 5.43
CA ILE A 54 -8.83 10.23 5.24
C ILE A 54 -8.25 10.84 6.51
N GLU A 55 -8.82 10.52 7.66
CA GLU A 55 -8.40 11.05 8.95
C GLU A 55 -6.97 10.65 9.29
N ARG A 56 -6.61 9.37 9.10
CA ARG A 56 -5.22 8.91 9.31
C ARG A 56 -4.24 9.68 8.43
N ALA A 57 -4.51 9.73 7.12
CA ALA A 57 -3.64 10.41 6.17
C ALA A 57 -3.46 11.90 6.50
N TYR A 58 -4.52 12.57 6.95
CA TYR A 58 -4.45 13.97 7.35
C TYR A 58 -3.63 14.18 8.63
N ILE A 59 -3.77 13.30 9.62
CA ILE A 59 -2.97 13.36 10.85
C ILE A 59 -1.47 13.18 10.56
N GLU A 60 -1.13 12.20 9.72
CA GLU A 60 0.25 11.96 9.28
C GLU A 60 0.84 13.15 8.51
N PHE A 61 0.03 13.74 7.62
CA PHE A 61 0.41 14.95 6.88
C PHE A 61 0.73 16.11 7.83
N VAL A 62 -0.15 16.41 8.79
CA VAL A 62 0.06 17.52 9.73
C VAL A 62 1.28 17.27 10.61
N LEU A 63 1.45 16.06 11.16
CA LEU A 63 2.63 15.70 11.95
C LEU A 63 3.92 15.89 11.17
N THR A 64 3.96 15.45 9.92
CA THR A 64 5.13 15.62 9.04
C THR A 64 5.40 17.09 8.79
N SER A 65 4.35 17.88 8.50
CA SER A 65 4.49 19.33 8.25
C SER A 65 4.98 20.12 9.47
N GLU A 66 4.64 19.66 10.67
CA GLU A 66 5.07 20.25 11.95
C GLU A 66 6.40 19.66 12.46
N GLY A 67 7.08 18.82 11.66
CA GLY A 67 8.37 18.21 12.00
C GLY A 67 8.30 17.24 13.18
N GLY A 68 7.19 16.51 13.32
CA GLY A 68 6.96 15.57 14.42
C GLY A 68 6.52 16.23 15.73
N ASN A 69 6.24 17.55 15.74
CA ASN A 69 5.77 18.21 16.96
C ASN A 69 4.29 17.88 17.23
N GLU A 70 4.05 16.86 18.04
CA GLU A 70 2.70 16.40 18.41
C GLU A 70 1.78 17.49 18.98
N SER A 71 2.34 18.42 19.74
CA SER A 71 1.56 19.47 20.41
C SER A 71 1.07 20.50 19.39
N LYS A 72 1.96 20.94 18.48
CA LYS A 72 1.58 21.82 17.36
C LYS A 72 0.62 21.13 16.41
N ALA A 73 0.87 19.86 16.09
CA ALA A 73 -0.01 19.08 15.24
C ALA A 73 -1.43 18.99 15.82
N ALA A 74 -1.57 18.78 17.14
CA ALA A 74 -2.89 18.80 17.79
C ALA A 74 -3.60 20.16 17.72
N GLU A 75 -2.85 21.27 17.87
CA GLU A 75 -3.40 22.61 17.68
C GLU A 75 -3.93 22.81 16.26
N VAL A 76 -3.14 22.42 15.25
CA VAL A 76 -3.53 22.52 13.84
C VAL A 76 -4.72 21.62 13.51
N LEU A 77 -4.75 20.40 14.06
CA LEU A 77 -5.86 19.46 13.93
C LEU A 77 -7.10 19.90 14.72
N GLY A 78 -6.98 20.88 15.63
CA GLY A 78 -8.07 21.33 16.49
C GLY A 78 -8.57 20.28 17.48
N ILE A 79 -7.70 19.34 17.89
CA ILE A 79 -8.06 18.24 18.79
C ILE A 79 -7.37 18.37 20.14
N ASP A 80 -8.06 17.90 21.18
CA ASP A 80 -7.49 17.87 22.52
C ASP A 80 -6.39 16.78 22.64
N PRO A 81 -5.48 16.90 23.63
CA PRO A 81 -4.38 15.94 23.81
C PRO A 81 -4.83 14.49 24.02
N SER A 82 -5.99 14.27 24.67
CA SER A 82 -6.51 12.92 24.92
C SER A 82 -7.03 12.27 23.63
N THR A 83 -7.67 13.06 22.77
CA THR A 83 -8.10 12.63 21.44
C THR A 83 -6.91 12.39 20.52
N ARG A 84 -5.86 13.21 20.58
CA ARG A 84 -4.60 12.98 19.85
C ARG A 84 -4.00 11.62 20.23
N TYR A 85 -3.74 11.38 21.52
CA TYR A 85 -3.13 10.14 21.99
C TYR A 85 -3.94 8.90 21.60
N ARG A 86 -5.28 8.98 21.68
CA ARG A 86 -6.17 7.90 21.25
C ARG A 86 -6.06 7.63 19.75
N LYS A 87 -5.93 8.66 18.92
CA LYS A 87 -5.82 8.51 17.45
C LYS A 87 -4.44 8.01 17.02
N LEU A 88 -3.36 8.53 17.59
CA LEU A 88 -1.99 8.03 17.32
C LEU A 88 -1.88 6.53 17.62
N ASN A 89 -2.35 6.10 18.80
CA ASN A 89 -2.36 4.69 19.17
C ASN A 89 -3.27 3.84 18.28
N ARG A 90 -4.45 4.35 17.90
CA ARG A 90 -5.36 3.63 17.00
C ARG A 90 -4.74 3.38 15.63
N TYR A 91 -3.98 4.35 15.12
CA TYR A 91 -3.39 4.28 13.78
C TYR A 91 -1.96 3.73 13.76
N GLY A 92 -1.35 3.50 14.92
CA GLY A 92 0.04 3.03 15.01
C GLY A 92 1.03 4.08 14.49
N ILE A 93 0.71 5.36 14.64
CA ILE A 93 1.58 6.46 14.24
C ILE A 93 2.58 6.69 15.37
N GLU A 94 3.83 6.31 15.13
CA GLU A 94 4.96 6.62 16.00
C GLU A 94 5.48 8.02 15.65
N VAL A 95 5.69 8.86 16.67
CA VAL A 95 6.09 10.26 16.53
C VAL A 95 7.49 10.48 17.12
#